data_AF-A0A7M1S3V8-F1
#
_entry.id   AF-A0A7M1S3V8-F1
#
_cell.length_a   1.000
_cell.length_b   1.000
_cell.length_c   1.000
_cell.angle_alpha   90.00
_cell.angle_beta   90.00
_cell.angle_gamma   90.00
#
_symmetry.space_group_name_H-M   'P 1'
#
loop_
_entity.id
_entity.type
_entity.pdbx_description
1 polymer ?
#
loop_
_entity_poly.entity_id
_entity_poly.type
_entity_poly.pdbx_seq_one_letter_code
_entity_poly.pdbx_strand_id
1 'polypeptide(L)'
;MKRYDLRHLHDDFYDRMVELIDKGLKVGEVGIFLFEVGDFSSIQKSADVIKAAGHDLMNSLKFNEVDWTIVVKKVDEETRKARAEEIEAARIEEEKRAAEAAAAAEEKAKAEAKAKEEAEKAAAKAKEEAEKAESGKEESAPADKSAAKNASAKKTAAKPAGKKTPASKTKAK
;
A
#
# COMPACT_ATOMS: atom_id res chain seq x y z
N MET A 1 -41.93 4.96 -5.57
CA MET A 1 -40.59 5.20 -6.13
C MET A 1 -40.60 6.59 -6.74
N LYS A 2 -39.57 7.40 -6.50
CA LYS A 2 -39.50 8.79 -6.98
C LYS A 2 -38.19 9.01 -7.75
N ARG A 3 -38.20 9.87 -8.77
CA ARG A 3 -36.99 10.33 -9.46
C ARG A 3 -36.75 11.80 -9.10
N TYR A 4 -35.49 12.13 -8.84
CA TYR A 4 -35.01 13.48 -8.60
C TYR A 4 -33.89 13.80 -9.60
N ASP A 5 -33.96 14.96 -10.23
CA ASP A 5 -32.91 15.47 -11.12
C ASP A 5 -32.11 16.54 -10.37
N LEU A 6 -30.82 16.27 -10.17
CA LEU A 6 -29.84 17.08 -9.45
C LEU A 6 -28.70 17.54 -10.36
N ARG A 7 -28.78 17.34 -11.69
CA ARG A 7 -27.72 17.76 -12.63
C ARG A 7 -27.40 19.25 -12.53
N HIS A 8 -28.41 20.05 -12.20
CA HIS A 8 -28.30 21.49 -11.94
C HIS A 8 -27.45 21.88 -10.69
N LEU A 9 -26.98 20.91 -9.90
CA LEU A 9 -26.02 21.12 -8.79
C LEU A 9 -24.58 20.67 -9.18
N HIS A 10 -24.39 20.04 -10.33
CA HIS A 10 -23.13 19.40 -10.75
C HIS A 10 -22.49 18.57 -9.60
N ASP A 11 -21.33 18.95 -9.08
CA ASP A 11 -20.66 18.24 -7.98
C ASP A 11 -21.27 18.48 -6.59
N ASP A 12 -22.00 19.57 -6.35
CA ASP A 12 -22.53 19.93 -5.00
C ASP A 12 -23.87 19.23 -4.66
N PHE A 13 -24.16 18.09 -5.29
CA PHE A 13 -25.46 17.41 -5.19
C PHE A 13 -25.70 16.64 -3.88
N TYR A 14 -24.65 16.37 -3.08
CA TYR A 14 -24.70 15.46 -1.92
C TYR A 14 -25.68 15.88 -0.84
N ASP A 15 -25.64 17.14 -0.40
CA ASP A 15 -26.50 17.65 0.68
C ASP A 15 -27.98 17.56 0.28
N ARG A 16 -28.28 17.92 -0.97
CA ARG A 16 -29.63 17.89 -1.51
C ARG A 16 -30.14 16.47 -1.72
N MET A 17 -29.26 15.53 -2.08
CA MET A 17 -29.57 14.10 -2.12
C MET A 17 -29.99 13.58 -0.74
N VAL A 18 -29.20 13.85 0.32
CA VAL A 18 -29.53 13.42 1.70
C VAL A 18 -30.86 14.04 2.16
N GLU A 19 -31.05 15.35 1.95
CA GLU A 19 -32.29 16.03 2.32
C GLU A 19 -33.53 15.45 1.61
N LEU A 20 -33.39 15.04 0.35
CA LEU A 20 -34.46 14.42 -0.42
C LEU A 20 -34.73 12.95 -0.01
N ILE A 21 -33.76 12.24 0.57
CA ILE A 21 -34.00 10.94 1.20
C ILE A 21 -34.75 11.14 2.53
N ASP A 22 -34.26 12.03 3.41
CA ASP A 22 -34.87 12.28 4.72
C ASP A 22 -36.28 12.89 4.64
N LYS A 23 -36.50 13.89 3.78
CA LYS A 23 -37.82 14.58 3.66
C LYS A 23 -38.68 14.05 2.52
N GLY A 24 -38.07 13.59 1.43
CA GLY A 24 -38.76 13.27 0.17
C GLY A 24 -39.25 11.83 0.06
N LEU A 25 -38.57 10.84 0.66
CA LEU A 25 -38.93 9.42 0.57
C LEU A 25 -39.65 8.91 1.83
N LYS A 26 -40.63 8.03 1.63
CA LYS A 26 -41.20 7.21 2.71
C LYS A 26 -40.22 6.10 3.09
N VAL A 27 -40.32 5.57 4.31
CA VAL A 27 -39.53 4.40 4.73
C VAL A 27 -39.89 3.20 3.84
N GLY A 28 -38.88 2.44 3.42
CA GLY A 28 -39.00 1.38 2.41
C GLY A 28 -39.14 1.87 0.97
N GLU A 29 -39.30 3.17 0.70
CA GLU A 29 -39.42 3.70 -0.66
C GLU A 29 -38.05 3.89 -1.33
N VAL A 30 -38.02 3.61 -2.64
CA VAL A 30 -36.85 3.81 -3.50
C VAL A 30 -36.88 5.19 -4.16
N GLY A 31 -35.80 5.95 -4.00
CA GLY A 31 -35.47 7.14 -4.79
C GLY A 31 -34.43 6.83 -5.87
N ILE A 32 -34.58 7.46 -7.03
CA ILE A 32 -33.59 7.50 -8.09
C ILE A 32 -33.07 8.93 -8.20
N PHE A 33 -31.78 9.12 -8.00
CA PHE A 33 -31.12 10.42 -8.14
C PHE A 33 -30.32 10.44 -9.43
N LEU A 34 -30.57 11.44 -10.27
CA LEU A 34 -29.89 11.71 -11.54
C LEU A 34 -29.00 12.94 -11.34
N PHE A 35 -27.71 12.83 -11.63
CA PHE A 35 -26.72 13.90 -11.45
C PHE A 35 -25.64 13.83 -12.54
N GLU A 36 -24.88 14.90 -12.69
CA GLU A 36 -23.88 15.06 -13.75
C GLU A 36 -22.48 14.88 -13.14
N VAL A 37 -21.64 14.06 -13.77
CA VAL A 37 -20.37 13.59 -13.19
C VAL A 37 -19.26 13.64 -14.22
N GLY A 38 -18.29 14.55 -14.02
CA GLY A 38 -17.07 14.61 -14.82
C GLY A 38 -16.02 13.54 -14.43
N ASP A 39 -15.94 13.16 -13.16
CA ASP A 39 -14.97 12.18 -12.64
C ASP A 39 -15.59 11.15 -11.69
N PHE A 40 -15.08 9.92 -11.75
CA PHE A 40 -15.62 8.77 -11.01
C PHE A 40 -15.53 8.92 -9.47
N SER A 41 -14.65 9.81 -8.96
CA SER A 41 -14.53 10.09 -7.53
C SER A 41 -15.85 10.53 -6.88
N SER A 42 -16.69 11.29 -7.60
CA SER A 42 -17.98 11.79 -7.07
C SER A 42 -18.99 10.66 -6.82
N ILE A 43 -18.86 9.52 -7.51
CA ILE A 43 -19.73 8.34 -7.31
C ILE A 43 -19.37 7.63 -6.00
N GLN A 44 -18.07 7.45 -5.73
CA GLN A 44 -17.58 6.84 -4.49
C GLN A 44 -18.03 7.68 -3.29
N LYS A 45 -17.78 9.00 -3.33
CA LYS A 45 -18.30 9.96 -2.35
C LYS A 45 -19.81 9.82 -2.15
N SER A 46 -20.61 9.74 -3.22
CA SER A 46 -22.07 9.60 -3.08
C SER A 46 -22.46 8.30 -2.38
N ALA A 47 -21.80 7.18 -2.70
CA ALA A 47 -22.04 5.89 -2.06
C ALA A 47 -21.65 5.90 -0.58
N ASP A 48 -20.54 6.56 -0.23
CA ASP A 48 -20.07 6.63 1.15
C ASP A 48 -20.91 7.59 2.00
N VAL A 49 -21.39 8.70 1.43
CA VAL A 49 -22.43 9.56 2.05
C VAL A 49 -23.72 8.78 2.32
N ILE A 50 -24.17 7.93 1.38
CA ILE A 50 -25.38 7.11 1.55
C ILE A 50 -25.20 6.05 2.65
N LYS A 51 -24.02 5.40 2.73
CA LYS A 51 -23.67 4.47 3.81
C LYS A 51 -23.58 5.18 5.17
N ALA A 52 -22.97 6.36 5.23
CA ALA A 52 -22.87 7.16 6.46
C ALA A 52 -24.25 7.65 6.95
N ALA A 53 -25.18 7.93 6.02
CA ALA A 53 -26.59 8.15 6.32
C ALA A 53 -27.37 6.85 6.65
N GLY A 54 -26.70 5.68 6.68
CA GLY A 54 -27.27 4.37 7.01
C GLY A 54 -28.27 3.80 6.01
N HIS A 55 -28.37 4.36 4.81
CA HIS A 55 -29.36 4.01 3.80
C HIS A 55 -28.88 2.93 2.81
N ASP A 56 -29.81 2.20 2.19
CA ASP A 56 -29.50 1.12 1.25
C ASP A 56 -29.22 1.67 -0.15
N LEU A 57 -27.96 1.75 -0.56
CA LEU A 57 -27.59 1.92 -1.98
C LEU A 57 -27.89 0.59 -2.71
N MET A 58 -28.88 0.59 -3.60
CA MET A 58 -29.30 -0.61 -4.34
C MET A 58 -28.59 -0.79 -5.68
N ASN A 59 -28.33 0.30 -6.40
CA ASN A 59 -27.74 0.27 -7.74
C ASN A 59 -27.09 1.62 -8.09
N SER A 60 -26.07 1.61 -8.93
CA SER A 60 -25.46 2.79 -9.54
C SER A 60 -25.23 2.52 -11.03
N LEU A 61 -25.75 3.39 -11.90
CA LEU A 61 -25.79 3.16 -13.34
C LEU A 61 -25.44 4.45 -14.11
N LYS A 62 -24.35 4.38 -14.87
CA LYS A 62 -23.99 5.32 -15.93
C LYS A 62 -24.79 4.97 -17.19
N PHE A 63 -25.45 5.95 -17.81
CA PHE A 63 -26.17 5.74 -19.08
C PHE A 63 -25.66 6.63 -20.23
N ASN A 64 -24.88 7.66 -19.92
CA ASN A 64 -24.24 8.56 -20.87
C ASN A 64 -22.81 8.87 -20.38
N GLU A 65 -21.97 9.56 -21.15
CA GLU A 65 -20.60 9.89 -20.75
C GLU A 65 -20.53 10.78 -19.49
N VAL A 66 -21.53 11.63 -19.27
CA VAL A 66 -21.58 12.60 -18.15
C VAL A 66 -22.74 12.33 -17.17
N ASP A 67 -23.91 11.87 -17.63
CA ASP A 67 -25.05 11.60 -16.75
C ASP A 67 -24.89 10.28 -15.96
N TRP A 68 -25.03 10.36 -14.64
CA TRP A 68 -25.02 9.23 -13.71
C TRP A 68 -26.35 9.12 -12.95
N THR A 69 -26.76 7.88 -12.65
CA THR A 69 -27.90 7.60 -11.76
C THR A 69 -27.53 6.69 -10.60
N ILE A 70 -28.11 6.95 -9.42
CA ILE A 70 -28.04 6.05 -8.27
C ILE A 70 -29.44 5.77 -7.73
N VAL A 71 -29.62 4.56 -7.21
CA VAL A 71 -30.90 4.04 -6.73
C VAL A 71 -30.74 3.75 -5.24
N VAL A 72 -31.42 4.52 -4.40
CA VAL A 72 -31.31 4.46 -2.94
C VAL A 72 -32.66 4.09 -2.35
N LYS A 73 -32.70 3.10 -1.48
CA LYS A 73 -33.89 2.77 -0.68
C LYS A 73 -33.75 3.37 0.70
N LYS A 74 -34.77 4.11 1.14
CA LYS A 74 -34.84 4.61 2.51
C LYS A 74 -35.10 3.46 3.47
N VAL A 75 -34.32 3.43 4.55
CA VAL A 75 -34.38 2.42 5.61
C VAL A 75 -34.91 3.07 6.88
N ASP A 76 -35.51 2.26 7.75
CA ASP A 76 -36.11 2.61 9.02
C ASP A 76 -35.08 3.26 9.98
N GLU A 77 -35.53 4.19 10.84
CA GLU A 77 -34.62 4.93 11.73
C GLU A 77 -33.91 4.04 12.76
N GLU A 78 -34.55 2.95 13.18
CA GLU A 78 -33.95 1.97 14.10
C GLU A 78 -32.78 1.25 13.43
N THR A 79 -32.96 0.81 12.18
CA THR A 79 -31.88 0.22 11.37
C THR A 79 -30.79 1.24 11.05
N ARG A 80 -31.14 2.52 10.83
CA ARG A 80 -30.15 3.60 10.67
C ARG A 80 -29.30 3.78 11.92
N LYS A 81 -29.90 3.76 13.12
CA LYS A 81 -29.18 3.86 14.40
C LYS A 81 -28.26 2.67 14.64
N ALA A 82 -28.78 1.45 14.52
CA ALA A 82 -27.98 0.23 14.71
C ALA A 82 -26.77 0.18 13.75
N ARG A 83 -26.94 0.57 12.48
CA ARG A 83 -25.84 0.68 11.51
C ARG A 83 -24.86 1.80 11.85
N ALA A 84 -25.32 2.95 12.34
CA ALA A 84 -24.43 4.04 12.76
C ALA A 84 -23.59 3.62 13.98
N GLU A 85 -24.16 2.89 14.93
CA GLU A 85 -23.46 2.29 16.07
C GLU A 85 -22.45 1.22 15.63
N GLU A 86 -22.80 0.38 14.65
CA GLU A 86 -21.89 -0.62 14.04
C GLU A 86 -20.72 0.04 13.30
N ILE A 87 -20.98 1.09 12.50
CA ILE A 87 -19.95 1.86 11.78
C ILE A 87 -19.03 2.59 12.77
N GLU A 88 -19.57 3.18 13.83
CA GLU A 88 -18.76 3.87 14.85
C GLU A 88 -17.91 2.87 15.66
N ALA A 89 -18.48 1.71 16.01
CA ALA A 89 -17.73 0.63 16.66
C ALA A 89 -16.58 0.12 15.77
N ALA A 90 -16.84 -0.10 14.47
CA ALA A 90 -15.83 -0.50 13.50
C ALA A 90 -14.73 0.56 13.31
N ARG A 91 -15.10 1.85 13.28
CA ARG A 91 -14.13 2.97 13.24
C ARG A 91 -13.24 3.00 14.49
N ILE A 92 -13.82 2.82 15.67
CA ILE A 92 -13.09 2.75 16.95
C ILE A 92 -12.19 1.51 17.02
N GLU A 93 -12.58 0.38 16.40
CA GLU A 93 -11.73 -0.82 16.28
C GLU A 93 -10.57 -0.58 15.30
N GLU A 94 -10.83 0.02 14.13
CA GLU A 94 -9.80 0.38 13.16
C GLU A 94 -8.78 1.37 13.74
N GLU A 95 -9.23 2.42 14.43
CA GLU A 95 -8.36 3.41 15.06
C GLU A 95 -7.45 2.77 16.13
N LYS A 96 -8.00 1.90 16.98
CA LYS A 96 -7.22 1.12 17.97
C LYS A 96 -6.18 0.24 17.28
N ARG A 97 -6.59 -0.49 16.23
CA ARG A 97 -5.70 -1.38 15.46
C ARG A 97 -4.60 -0.61 14.73
N ALA A 98 -4.91 0.59 14.22
CA ALA A 98 -3.94 1.48 13.59
C ALA A 98 -2.94 2.04 14.61
N ALA A 99 -3.40 2.45 15.80
CA ALA A 99 -2.54 2.91 16.89
C ALA A 99 -1.62 1.78 17.42
N GLU A 100 -2.15 0.57 17.57
CA GLU A 100 -1.37 -0.61 18.01
C GLU A 100 -0.33 -1.02 16.94
N ALA A 101 -0.70 -0.99 15.66
CA ALA A 101 0.23 -1.21 14.55
C ALA A 101 1.33 -0.13 14.46
N ALA A 102 0.99 1.14 14.71
CA ALA A 102 1.95 2.24 14.75
C ALA A 102 2.94 2.08 15.92
N ALA A 103 2.44 1.75 17.13
CA ALA A 103 3.29 1.49 18.29
C ALA A 103 4.25 0.31 18.05
N ALA A 104 3.75 -0.80 17.48
CA ALA A 104 4.57 -1.96 17.13
C ALA A 104 5.61 -1.68 16.01
N ALA A 105 5.31 -0.74 15.09
CA ALA A 105 6.27 -0.28 14.09
C ALA A 105 7.35 0.63 14.72
N GLU A 106 6.98 1.53 15.63
CA GLU A 106 7.90 2.41 16.34
C GLU A 106 8.85 1.61 17.27
N GLU A 107 8.34 0.60 17.97
CA GLU A 107 9.16 -0.27 18.81
C GLU A 107 10.18 -1.06 17.97
N LYS A 108 9.76 -1.63 16.84
CA LYS A 108 10.67 -2.32 15.90
C LYS A 108 11.73 -1.37 15.34
N ALA A 109 11.37 -0.16 14.95
CA ALA A 109 12.32 0.84 14.48
C ALA A 109 13.35 1.21 15.57
N LYS A 110 12.91 1.37 16.83
CA LYS A 110 13.79 1.61 17.99
C LYS A 110 14.72 0.43 18.30
N ALA A 111 14.23 -0.81 18.17
CA ALA A 111 15.03 -2.01 18.35
C ALA A 111 16.09 -2.17 17.24
N GLU A 112 15.71 -1.97 15.97
CA GLU A 112 16.62 -2.06 14.83
C GLU A 112 17.67 -0.94 14.83
N ALA A 113 17.33 0.25 15.30
CA ALA A 113 18.28 1.35 15.50
C ALA A 113 19.34 1.00 16.56
N LYS A 114 18.92 0.50 17.74
CA LYS A 114 19.87 0.06 18.80
C LYS A 114 20.78 -1.06 18.33
N ALA A 115 20.23 -2.07 17.63
CA ALA A 115 21.03 -3.18 17.10
C ALA A 115 22.12 -2.72 16.12
N LYS A 116 21.85 -1.68 15.31
CA LYS A 116 22.86 -1.05 14.44
C LYS A 116 23.90 -0.26 15.23
N GLU A 117 23.48 0.50 16.23
CA GLU A 117 24.40 1.26 17.11
C GLU A 117 25.37 0.34 17.88
N GLU A 118 24.88 -0.77 18.42
CA GLU A 118 25.71 -1.77 19.11
C GLU A 118 26.64 -2.53 18.14
N ALA A 119 26.16 -2.87 16.93
CA ALA A 119 26.98 -3.49 15.90
C ALA A 119 28.11 -2.55 15.40
N GLU A 120 27.83 -1.25 15.24
CA GLU A 120 28.83 -0.26 14.84
C GLU A 120 29.88 -0.07 15.94
N LYS A 121 29.47 0.02 17.21
CA LYS A 121 30.38 0.09 18.37
C LYS A 121 31.25 -1.17 18.51
N ALA A 122 30.69 -2.36 18.25
CA ALA A 122 31.46 -3.60 18.23
C ALA A 122 32.49 -3.64 17.09
N ALA A 123 32.10 -3.20 15.88
CA ALA A 123 32.98 -3.13 14.72
C ALA A 123 34.11 -2.10 14.88
N ALA A 124 33.84 -0.97 15.52
CA ALA A 124 34.86 0.02 15.87
C ALA A 124 35.88 -0.54 16.86
N LYS A 125 35.41 -1.19 17.93
CA LYS A 125 36.28 -1.79 18.95
C LYS A 125 37.17 -2.91 18.40
N ALA A 126 36.62 -3.76 17.52
CA ALA A 126 37.36 -4.81 16.84
C ALA A 126 38.48 -4.29 15.93
N LYS A 127 38.34 -3.07 15.36
CA LYS A 127 39.43 -2.40 14.63
C LYS A 127 40.52 -1.89 15.57
N GLU A 128 40.17 -1.32 16.72
CA GLU A 128 41.16 -0.83 17.69
C GLU A 128 42.02 -1.97 18.27
N GLU A 129 41.42 -3.15 18.52
CA GLU A 129 42.17 -4.34 18.93
C GLU A 129 43.06 -4.92 17.81
N ALA A 130 42.62 -4.83 16.55
CA ALA A 130 43.44 -5.24 15.40
C ALA A 130 44.66 -4.32 15.20
N GLU A 131 44.50 -3.01 15.30
CA GLU A 131 45.59 -2.03 15.14
C GLU A 131 46.66 -2.19 16.24
N LYS A 132 46.25 -2.51 17.48
CA LYS A 132 47.17 -2.88 18.58
C LYS A 132 47.90 -4.21 18.39
N ALA A 133 47.43 -5.10 17.52
CA ALA A 133 48.10 -6.38 17.26
C ALA A 133 49.25 -6.25 16.24
N GLU A 134 49.23 -5.24 15.37
CA GLU A 134 50.21 -5.10 14.29
C GLU A 134 51.53 -4.44 14.76
N SER A 135 51.48 -3.58 15.79
CA SER A 135 52.66 -2.92 16.37
C SER A 135 53.57 -3.84 17.21
N GLY A 136 53.23 -5.12 17.35
CA GLY A 136 53.95 -6.09 18.20
C GLY A 136 54.98 -6.97 17.49
N LYS A 137 55.38 -6.66 16.24
CA LYS A 137 56.11 -7.62 15.39
C LYS A 137 57.30 -7.05 14.60
N GLU A 138 58.17 -6.31 15.28
CA GLU A 138 59.48 -5.90 14.74
C GLU A 138 60.64 -6.43 15.60
N GLU A 139 61.10 -7.66 15.34
CA GLU A 139 62.54 -8.00 15.38
C GLU A 139 62.86 -9.35 14.72
N SER A 140 64.14 -9.54 14.37
CA SER A 140 64.79 -10.79 13.89
C SER A 140 64.40 -11.36 12.51
N ALA A 141 65.07 -10.83 11.49
CA ALA A 141 65.52 -11.56 10.29
C ALA A 141 67.02 -11.19 10.07
N PRO A 142 67.78 -11.75 9.09
CA PRO A 142 67.53 -12.84 8.15
C PRO A 142 68.57 -13.99 8.39
N ALA A 143 69.16 -14.78 7.47
CA ALA A 143 69.07 -15.10 6.03
C ALA A 143 69.74 -16.48 5.79
N ASP A 144 69.48 -17.15 4.66
CA ASP A 144 70.56 -17.63 3.74
C ASP A 144 70.03 -17.94 2.31
N LYS A 145 70.87 -18.38 1.36
CA LYS A 145 70.59 -18.45 -0.10
C LYS A 145 71.17 -19.69 -0.82
N SER A 146 70.36 -20.33 -1.66
CA SER A 146 70.78 -21.02 -2.91
C SER A 146 69.50 -21.37 -3.73
N ALA A 147 69.38 -21.14 -5.04
CA ALA A 147 70.15 -21.61 -6.22
C ALA A 147 69.88 -23.10 -6.54
N ALA A 148 69.53 -23.54 -7.77
CA ALA A 148 69.46 -22.84 -9.07
C ALA A 148 68.47 -23.50 -10.09
N LYS A 149 68.40 -22.87 -11.29
CA LYS A 149 67.67 -23.24 -12.54
C LYS A 149 67.50 -24.75 -12.85
N ASN A 150 66.39 -25.09 -13.53
CA ASN A 150 66.47 -25.75 -14.86
C ASN A 150 65.24 -25.53 -15.78
N ALA A 151 65.38 -25.98 -17.03
CA ALA A 151 64.52 -25.98 -18.23
C ALA A 151 63.23 -26.85 -18.15
N SER A 152 62.29 -26.88 -19.13
CA SER A 152 61.82 -25.93 -20.17
C SER A 152 60.68 -26.55 -21.03
N ALA A 153 59.89 -25.70 -21.70
CA ALA A 153 59.17 -25.93 -22.98
C ALA A 153 57.86 -26.77 -23.11
N LYS A 154 57.06 -26.33 -24.13
CA LYS A 154 55.91 -26.95 -24.86
C LYS A 154 54.55 -27.06 -24.11
N LYS A 155 53.48 -26.31 -24.49
CA LYS A 155 52.65 -26.28 -25.74
C LYS A 155 51.69 -27.49 -25.78
N THR A 156 50.34 -27.37 -25.80
CA THR A 156 49.39 -26.69 -26.74
C THR A 156 48.12 -26.16 -26.01
N ALA A 157 47.49 -25.02 -26.39
CA ALA A 157 46.40 -24.82 -27.39
C ALA A 157 45.14 -25.71 -27.20
N ALA A 158 43.88 -25.24 -27.34
CA ALA A 158 43.36 -24.01 -27.96
C ALA A 158 42.00 -23.47 -27.37
N LYS A 159 41.56 -22.31 -27.88
CA LYS A 159 40.23 -21.62 -27.71
C LYS A 159 39.33 -21.95 -28.96
N PRO A 160 38.11 -21.39 -29.21
CA PRO A 160 37.19 -20.57 -28.40
C PRO A 160 35.65 -20.86 -28.56
N ALA A 161 34.83 -20.06 -27.84
CA ALA A 161 33.51 -19.48 -28.24
C ALA A 161 32.25 -20.37 -28.39
N GLY A 162 31.07 -19.78 -28.09
CA GLY A 162 29.76 -20.43 -28.17
C GLY A 162 28.54 -19.57 -27.78
N LYS A 163 28.50 -18.28 -28.15
CA LYS A 163 27.41 -17.35 -27.77
C LYS A 163 26.18 -17.49 -28.67
N LYS A 164 24.99 -17.81 -28.12
CA LYS A 164 23.66 -17.33 -28.61
C LYS A 164 22.46 -17.75 -27.73
N THR A 165 21.63 -16.77 -27.37
CA THR A 165 20.19 -16.92 -27.11
C THR A 165 19.44 -17.14 -28.43
N PRO A 166 18.21 -17.68 -28.39
CA PRO A 166 17.09 -16.84 -28.83
C PRO A 166 15.84 -16.96 -27.92
N ALA A 167 14.80 -16.18 -28.23
CA ALA A 167 13.64 -15.95 -27.36
C ALA A 167 12.37 -16.74 -27.76
N SER A 168 11.38 -16.66 -26.86
CA SER A 168 9.94 -16.73 -27.09
C SER A 168 9.32 -17.98 -27.73
N LYS A 169 8.33 -18.56 -27.02
CA LYS A 169 7.01 -18.74 -27.62
C LYS A 169 5.88 -18.74 -26.58
N THR A 170 4.93 -17.85 -26.77
CA THR A 170 3.63 -17.80 -26.07
C THR A 170 2.81 -19.05 -26.39
N LYS A 171 2.02 -19.55 -25.44
CA LYS A 171 0.89 -20.43 -25.73
C LYS A 171 -0.28 -20.09 -24.80
N ALA A 172 -1.45 -19.88 -25.38
CA ALA A 172 -2.66 -19.51 -24.66
C ALA A 172 -3.31 -20.71 -23.96
N LYS A 173 -4.11 -20.40 -22.94
CA LYS A 173 -5.24 -21.20 -22.45
C LYS A 173 -6.32 -20.23 -21.97
#